data_AF-A0A5C2S3F0-F1
#
_entry.id   AF-A0A5C2S3F0-F1
#
_cell.length_a   1.000
_cell.length_b   1.000
_cell.length_c   1.000
_cell.angle_alpha   90.00
_cell.angle_beta   90.00
_cell.angle_gamma   90.00
#
_symmetry.space_group_name_H-M   'P 1'
#
loop_
_entity.id
_entity.type
_entity.pdbx_description
1 polymer ?
#
loop_
_entity_poly.entity_id
_entity_poly.type
_entity_poly.pdbx_seq_one_letter_code
_entity_poly.pdbx_strand_id
1 'polypeptide(L)'
;MLLSWPGGRIFTLFSCTFFATLVNAALVNVTIDDTFGNTQENLQIIYQPPGAWSPGQSCTNCEAHLDATQIYNGTWHDTTYLSDNPPSSPLSASLTFDGVAIYVYCIVTQSSTDPFGNSDMTFYLDGVEVGNFTLPPDGDSTYHYNFPVYVNESIPSGKHSFMLVNGRAGGQTALALLDSIVFS
;
A
#
# COMPACT_ATOMS: atom_id res chain seq x y z
N MET A 1 -68.07 7.53 -61.23
CA MET A 1 -67.65 7.92 -59.86
C MET A 1 -67.01 6.70 -59.24
N LEU A 2 -65.69 6.56 -59.40
CA LEU A 2 -64.90 5.43 -58.86
C LEU A 2 -64.08 5.96 -57.68
N LEU A 3 -64.34 5.43 -56.49
CA LEU A 3 -63.64 5.76 -55.26
C LEU A 3 -62.38 4.89 -55.15
N SER A 4 -61.20 5.52 -55.19
CA SER A 4 -59.92 4.88 -54.89
C SER A 4 -59.64 4.89 -53.38
N TRP A 5 -59.15 3.77 -52.87
CA TRP A 5 -58.74 3.58 -51.47
C TRP A 5 -57.35 4.17 -51.20
N PRO A 6 -57.05 4.68 -49.99
CA PRO A 6 -55.69 5.05 -49.62
C PRO A 6 -54.90 3.81 -49.12
N GLY A 7 -53.73 3.59 -49.72
CA GLY A 7 -52.79 2.53 -49.36
C GLY A 7 -52.21 2.73 -47.95
N GLY A 8 -52.29 1.68 -47.12
CA GLY A 8 -51.67 1.63 -45.81
C GLY A 8 -50.14 1.51 -45.92
N ARG A 9 -49.41 2.42 -45.26
CA ARG A 9 -47.96 2.33 -45.09
C ARG A 9 -47.65 1.42 -43.90
N ILE A 10 -47.02 0.28 -44.15
CA ILE A 10 -46.48 -0.60 -43.12
C ILE A 10 -45.20 0.04 -42.57
N PHE A 11 -45.23 0.46 -41.30
CA PHE A 11 -44.03 0.86 -40.56
C PHE A 11 -43.42 -0.39 -39.93
N THR A 12 -42.31 -0.87 -40.48
CA THR A 12 -41.53 -1.97 -39.89
C THR A 12 -40.71 -1.42 -38.72
N LEU A 13 -41.14 -1.71 -37.49
CA LEU A 13 -40.37 -1.43 -36.28
C LEU A 13 -39.18 -2.40 -36.21
N PHE A 14 -37.98 -1.89 -36.50
CA PHE A 14 -36.73 -2.60 -36.20
C PHE A 14 -36.55 -2.61 -34.67
N SER A 15 -36.91 -3.73 -34.04
CA SER A 15 -36.62 -3.98 -32.63
C SER A 15 -35.11 -4.21 -32.48
N CYS A 16 -34.40 -3.17 -32.05
CA CYS A 16 -32.98 -3.24 -31.72
C CYS A 16 -32.86 -3.87 -30.33
N THR A 17 -32.74 -5.21 -30.27
CA THR A 17 -32.48 -5.92 -29.02
C THR A 17 -31.10 -5.57 -28.51
N PHE A 18 -31.03 -4.61 -27.57
CA PHE A 18 -29.85 -4.30 -26.79
C PHE A 18 -29.51 -5.52 -25.92
N PHE A 19 -28.52 -6.32 -26.34
CA PHE A 19 -27.89 -7.30 -25.45
C PHE A 19 -27.08 -6.53 -24.42
N ALA A 20 -27.67 -6.25 -23.25
CA ALA A 20 -26.96 -5.71 -22.12
C ALA A 20 -26.02 -6.81 -21.58
N THR A 21 -24.73 -6.71 -21.85
CA THR A 21 -23.73 -7.57 -21.20
C THR A 21 -23.64 -7.17 -19.73
N LEU A 22 -24.02 -8.07 -18.83
CA LEU A 22 -23.79 -7.91 -17.40
C LEU A 22 -22.28 -8.01 -17.16
N VAL A 23 -21.64 -6.88 -16.85
CA VAL A 23 -20.25 -6.85 -16.38
C VAL A 23 -20.29 -7.08 -14.87
N ASN A 24 -19.70 -8.18 -14.41
CA ASN A 24 -19.49 -8.44 -12.98
C ASN A 24 -18.13 -7.86 -12.59
N ALA A 25 -18.13 -6.74 -11.87
CA ALA A 25 -16.93 -6.19 -11.26
C ALA A 25 -16.76 -6.83 -9.88
N ALA A 26 -15.76 -7.71 -9.74
CA ALA A 26 -15.35 -8.26 -8.47
C ALA A 26 -14.16 -7.48 -7.93
N LEU A 27 -14.17 -7.17 -6.64
CA LEU A 27 -13.03 -6.58 -5.94
C LEU A 27 -11.90 -7.62 -5.87
N VAL A 28 -10.69 -7.25 -6.26
CA VAL A 28 -9.51 -8.14 -6.26
C VAL A 28 -8.38 -7.49 -5.47
N ASN A 29 -7.80 -8.24 -4.55
CA ASN A 29 -6.65 -7.77 -3.79
C ASN A 29 -5.38 -7.88 -4.65
N VAL A 30 -4.68 -6.77 -4.83
CA VAL A 30 -3.37 -6.70 -5.47
C VAL A 30 -2.32 -6.46 -4.40
N THR A 31 -1.39 -7.40 -4.25
CA THR A 31 -0.25 -7.27 -3.33
C THR A 31 0.96 -6.72 -4.06
N ILE A 32 1.57 -5.69 -3.50
CA ILE A 32 2.84 -5.08 -3.89
C ILE A 32 3.88 -5.52 -2.87
N ASP A 33 4.83 -6.33 -3.33
CA ASP A 33 6.02 -6.70 -2.58
C ASP A 33 6.94 -5.49 -2.37
N ASP A 34 7.60 -5.39 -1.21
CA ASP A 34 8.53 -4.31 -0.90
C ASP A 34 9.72 -4.21 -1.90
N THR A 35 10.18 -5.35 -2.41
CA THR A 35 11.39 -5.45 -3.23
C THR A 35 11.05 -5.69 -4.69
N PHE A 36 10.19 -6.67 -4.96
CA PHE A 36 9.83 -7.13 -6.31
C PHE A 36 8.59 -6.44 -6.89
N GLY A 37 7.85 -5.70 -6.07
CA GLY A 37 6.61 -5.03 -6.46
C GLY A 37 5.52 -5.99 -6.90
N ASN A 38 4.74 -5.57 -7.89
CA ASN A 38 3.80 -6.41 -8.62
C ASN A 38 4.10 -6.33 -10.11
N THR A 39 4.62 -7.41 -10.67
CA THR A 39 5.04 -7.48 -12.06
C THR A 39 3.87 -7.56 -13.06
N GLN A 40 2.68 -7.98 -12.61
CA GLN A 40 1.50 -8.06 -13.47
C GLN A 40 0.94 -6.67 -13.78
N GLU A 41 0.89 -5.82 -12.75
CA GLU A 41 0.42 -4.44 -12.85
C GLU A 41 1.55 -3.43 -13.11
N ASN A 42 2.81 -3.90 -13.14
CA ASN A 42 4.01 -3.06 -13.25
C ASN A 42 4.05 -1.95 -12.19
N LEU A 43 3.75 -2.32 -10.95
CA LEU A 43 3.74 -1.44 -9.78
C LEU A 43 4.93 -1.75 -8.87
N GLN A 44 5.56 -0.70 -8.32
CA GLN A 44 6.71 -0.81 -7.43
C GLN A 44 6.64 0.29 -6.36
N ILE A 45 7.09 -0.04 -5.15
CA ILE A 45 7.25 0.95 -4.08
C ILE A 45 8.42 1.88 -4.39
N ILE A 46 8.19 3.18 -4.27
CA ILE A 46 9.24 4.19 -4.43
C ILE A 46 9.72 4.60 -3.05
N TYR A 47 11.00 4.31 -2.77
CA TYR A 47 11.67 4.69 -1.54
C TYR A 47 12.39 6.03 -1.69
N GLN A 48 12.23 6.90 -0.69
CA GLN A 48 12.93 8.16 -0.61
C GLN A 48 13.52 8.40 0.79
N PRO A 49 14.68 9.09 0.88
CA PRO A 49 15.60 9.36 -0.23
C PRO A 49 16.14 8.07 -0.87
N PRO A 50 16.62 8.11 -2.14
CA PRO A 50 17.21 6.93 -2.76
C PRO A 50 18.32 6.33 -1.91
N GLY A 51 18.22 5.03 -1.62
CA GLY A 51 19.20 4.30 -0.81
C GLY A 51 19.06 4.47 0.71
N ALA A 52 18.04 5.20 1.19
CA ALA A 52 17.78 5.35 2.63
C ALA A 52 16.94 4.20 3.23
N TRP A 53 16.29 3.41 2.37
CA TRP A 53 15.65 2.17 2.74
C TRP A 53 16.49 1.02 2.20
N SER A 54 16.91 0.09 3.06
CA SER A 54 17.83 -0.98 2.67
C SER A 54 17.09 -2.32 2.55
N PRO A 55 17.41 -3.14 1.53
CA PRO A 55 16.88 -4.49 1.42
C PRO A 55 17.46 -5.38 2.51
N GLY A 56 16.65 -5.72 3.52
CA GLY A 56 17.11 -6.40 4.73
C GLY A 56 17.50 -7.86 4.52
N GLN A 57 16.89 -8.54 3.55
CA GLN A 57 17.17 -9.94 3.18
C GLN A 57 18.63 -10.21 2.80
N SER A 58 19.36 -9.17 2.37
CA SER A 58 20.76 -9.25 1.97
C SER A 58 21.71 -8.54 2.94
N CYS A 59 21.17 -8.00 4.02
CA CYS A 59 21.94 -7.19 4.95
C CYS A 59 22.62 -8.05 6.01
N THR A 60 23.95 -8.13 5.95
CA THR A 60 24.73 -8.92 6.91
C THR A 60 25.03 -8.18 8.22
N ASN A 61 24.91 -6.86 8.21
CA ASN A 61 25.25 -5.99 9.35
C ASN A 61 24.02 -5.29 9.94
N CYS A 62 22.81 -5.68 9.51
CA CYS A 62 21.58 -5.15 10.07
C CYS A 62 21.28 -5.87 11.37
N GLU A 63 20.82 -5.11 12.37
CA GLU A 63 20.47 -5.64 13.69
C GLU A 63 19.15 -6.44 13.65
N ALA A 64 18.27 -6.12 12.69
CA ALA A 64 17.05 -6.88 12.46
C ALA A 64 17.35 -8.24 11.82
N HIS A 65 17.23 -9.31 12.60
CA HIS A 65 17.38 -10.69 12.14
C HIS A 65 16.00 -11.37 12.05
N LEU A 66 15.41 -11.33 10.85
CA LEU A 66 14.06 -11.82 10.61
C LEU A 66 14.04 -13.24 10.02
N ASP A 67 12.94 -13.95 10.27
CA ASP A 67 12.61 -15.21 9.60
C ASP A 67 11.92 -14.93 8.27
N ALA A 68 12.68 -14.98 7.17
CA ALA A 68 12.18 -14.72 5.83
C ALA A 68 11.04 -15.66 5.40
N THR A 69 10.82 -16.80 6.07
CA THR A 69 9.70 -17.70 5.75
C THR A 69 8.34 -17.15 6.18
N GLN A 70 8.33 -16.09 7.00
CA GLN A 70 7.13 -15.43 7.51
C GLN A 70 6.82 -14.10 6.82
N ILE A 71 7.64 -13.71 5.85
CA ILE A 71 7.60 -12.42 5.14
C ILE A 71 7.13 -12.67 3.70
N TYR A 72 6.36 -11.75 3.12
CA TYR A 72 5.90 -11.88 1.74
C TYR A 72 7.10 -11.92 0.77
N ASN A 73 7.14 -12.97 -0.08
CA ASN A 73 8.29 -13.38 -0.90
C ASN A 73 9.68 -13.41 -0.20
N GLY A 74 9.71 -13.40 1.13
CA GLY A 74 10.94 -13.40 1.91
C GLY A 74 11.80 -12.13 1.79
N THR A 75 11.19 -10.98 1.46
CA THR A 75 11.90 -9.70 1.33
C THR A 75 11.28 -8.60 2.19
N TRP A 76 12.10 -7.67 2.65
CA TRP A 76 11.63 -6.48 3.36
C TRP A 76 12.60 -5.33 3.14
N HIS A 77 12.08 -4.10 3.24
CA HIS A 77 12.92 -2.91 3.29
C HIS A 77 12.93 -2.34 4.71
N ASP A 78 14.14 -2.12 5.22
CA ASP A 78 14.36 -1.48 6.51
C ASP A 78 14.68 0.01 6.36
N THR A 79 14.34 0.78 7.38
CA THR A 79 14.94 2.10 7.59
C THR A 79 14.82 2.51 9.05
N THR A 80 15.74 3.36 9.50
CA THR A 80 15.72 3.91 10.85
C THR A 80 15.79 5.43 10.80
N TYR A 81 14.77 6.09 11.34
CA TYR A 81 14.83 7.51 11.68
C TYR A 81 15.67 7.66 12.94
N LEU A 82 16.81 8.35 12.86
CA LEU A 82 17.70 8.59 14.00
C LEU A 82 17.39 9.97 14.61
N SER A 83 16.95 10.01 15.87
CA SER A 83 16.55 11.29 16.50
C SER A 83 17.72 12.20 16.86
N ASP A 84 18.91 11.62 17.09
CA ASP A 84 20.15 12.33 17.41
C ASP A 84 20.86 12.89 16.17
N ASN A 85 20.62 12.27 15.01
CA ASN A 85 21.08 12.72 13.71
C ASN A 85 19.95 12.60 12.66
N PRO A 86 18.93 13.48 12.75
CA PRO A 86 17.75 13.37 11.91
C PRO A 86 18.10 13.55 10.42
N PRO A 87 17.46 12.77 9.53
CA PRO A 87 17.70 12.87 8.10
C PRO A 87 17.25 14.25 7.59
N SER A 88 17.96 14.77 6.58
CA SER A 88 17.66 16.07 5.97
C SER A 88 16.37 16.10 5.14
N SER A 89 15.78 14.92 4.89
CA SER A 89 14.52 14.73 4.18
C SER A 89 13.76 13.54 4.76
N PRO A 90 12.42 13.49 4.63
CA PRO A 90 11.62 12.41 5.18
C PRO A 90 12.01 11.05 4.60
N LEU A 91 12.08 10.03 5.47
CA LEU A 91 12.25 8.63 5.07
C LEU A 91 10.88 8.09 4.67
N SER A 92 10.64 7.90 3.38
CA SER A 92 9.30 7.55 2.89
C SER A 92 9.28 6.38 1.91
N ALA A 93 8.15 5.68 1.91
CA ALA A 93 7.80 4.63 0.97
C ALA A 93 6.45 5.00 0.33
N SER A 94 6.40 5.09 -1.00
CA SER A 94 5.23 5.61 -1.72
C SER A 94 4.76 4.67 -2.81
N LEU A 95 3.44 4.61 -3.01
CA LEU A 95 2.78 3.80 -4.02
C LEU A 95 1.66 4.59 -4.67
N THR A 96 1.55 4.53 -6.00
CA THR A 96 0.35 5.00 -6.71
C THR A 96 -0.46 3.79 -7.12
N PHE A 97 -1.76 3.79 -6.83
CA PHE A 97 -2.67 2.67 -7.09
C PHE A 97 -4.03 3.18 -7.57
N ASP A 98 -4.84 2.30 -8.16
CA ASP A 98 -6.25 2.57 -8.52
C ASP A 98 -7.11 1.57 -7.74
N GLY A 99 -7.93 2.05 -6.81
CA GLY A 99 -8.62 1.19 -5.85
C GLY A 99 -9.56 1.91 -4.91
N VAL A 100 -10.09 1.16 -3.95
CA VAL A 100 -11.04 1.58 -2.91
C VAL A 100 -10.57 1.18 -1.50
N ALA A 101 -9.49 0.41 -1.39
CA ALA A 101 -8.90 0.04 -0.11
C ALA A 101 -7.37 -0.05 -0.17
N ILE A 102 -6.72 0.12 0.98
CA ILE A 102 -5.29 -0.12 1.16
C ILE A 102 -4.98 -0.70 2.54
N TYR A 103 -4.01 -1.61 2.59
CA TYR A 103 -3.47 -2.24 3.79
C TYR A 103 -1.95 -2.19 3.69
N VAL A 104 -1.29 -1.79 4.77
CA VAL A 104 0.17 -1.68 4.83
C VAL A 104 0.66 -2.60 5.93
N TYR A 105 1.50 -3.56 5.55
CA TYR A 105 2.03 -4.57 6.44
C TYR A 105 3.51 -4.32 6.71
N CYS A 106 3.84 -4.25 7.99
CA CYS A 106 5.21 -4.20 8.45
C CYS A 106 5.51 -5.38 9.36
N ILE A 107 6.80 -5.63 9.58
CA ILE A 107 7.27 -6.38 10.73
C ILE A 107 7.47 -5.37 11.87
N VAL A 108 6.95 -5.70 13.06
CA VAL A 108 7.13 -4.86 14.25
C VAL A 108 7.77 -5.66 15.38
N THR A 109 8.53 -4.98 16.22
CA THR A 109 9.05 -5.50 17.49
C THR A 109 9.01 -4.36 18.50
N GLN A 110 8.99 -4.66 19.79
CA GLN A 110 9.00 -3.67 20.87
C GLN A 110 10.30 -3.78 21.69
N SER A 111 11.36 -4.30 21.06
CA SER A 111 12.70 -4.43 21.64
C SER A 111 13.20 -3.10 22.20
N SER A 112 13.70 -3.12 23.44
CA SER A 112 14.39 -1.96 24.04
C SER A 112 15.90 -1.92 23.74
N THR A 113 16.42 -2.94 23.04
CA THR A 113 17.81 -3.05 22.57
C THR A 113 17.84 -3.10 21.06
N ASP A 114 19.02 -3.24 20.45
CA ASP A 114 19.15 -3.29 19.00
C ASP A 114 18.46 -4.53 18.37
N PRO A 115 17.68 -4.35 17.28
CA PRO A 115 17.24 -3.05 16.75
C PRO A 115 16.22 -2.40 17.69
N PHE A 116 16.40 -1.11 17.98
CA PHE A 116 15.49 -0.36 18.86
C PHE A 116 14.07 -0.35 18.27
N GLY A 117 13.17 -1.13 18.86
CA GLY A 117 11.83 -1.46 18.37
C GLY A 117 10.79 -0.38 18.61
N ASN A 118 11.14 0.88 18.43
CA ASN A 118 10.14 1.94 18.44
C ASN A 118 9.60 2.12 17.02
N SER A 119 8.30 1.98 16.82
CA SER A 119 7.66 2.36 15.55
C SER A 119 6.96 3.70 15.70
N ASP A 120 7.19 4.59 14.72
CA ASP A 120 6.53 5.88 14.63
C ASP A 120 6.37 6.21 13.14
N MET A 121 5.16 6.00 12.60
CA MET A 121 4.88 6.16 11.16
C MET A 121 3.70 7.11 10.97
N THR A 122 3.78 7.94 9.93
CA THR A 122 2.68 8.81 9.48
C THR A 122 2.28 8.44 8.06
N PHE A 123 0.97 8.41 7.79
CA PHE A 123 0.42 7.97 6.53
C PHE A 123 -0.31 9.10 5.81
N TYR A 124 -0.07 9.20 4.51
CA TYR A 124 -0.69 10.19 3.64
C TYR A 124 -1.40 9.49 2.49
N LEU A 125 -2.60 10.00 2.16
CA LEU A 125 -3.34 9.64 0.95
C LEU A 125 -3.63 10.93 0.19
N ASP A 126 -3.23 10.98 -1.09
CA ASP A 126 -3.36 12.15 -1.96
C ASP A 126 -2.77 13.44 -1.38
N GLY A 127 -1.66 13.29 -0.61
CA GLY A 127 -0.96 14.39 0.06
C GLY A 127 -1.62 14.87 1.36
N VAL A 128 -2.71 14.24 1.80
CA VAL A 128 -3.38 14.55 3.06
C VAL A 128 -3.01 13.50 4.10
N GLU A 129 -2.66 13.93 5.32
CA GLU A 129 -2.44 13.01 6.43
C GLU A 129 -3.74 12.29 6.79
N VAL A 130 -3.72 10.97 6.79
CA VAL A 130 -4.89 10.10 7.01
C VAL A 130 -4.77 9.22 8.24
N GLY A 131 -3.59 9.20 8.87
CA GLY A 131 -3.38 8.46 10.12
C GLY A 131 -1.92 8.42 10.54
N ASN A 132 -1.71 7.83 11.70
CA ASN A 132 -0.38 7.51 12.23
C ASN A 132 -0.44 6.17 12.95
N PHE A 133 0.73 5.55 13.09
CA PHE A 133 0.94 4.34 13.86
C PHE A 133 2.13 4.56 14.80
N THR A 134 1.91 4.32 16.09
CA THR A 134 2.97 4.36 17.09
C THR A 134 2.96 3.07 17.91
N LEU A 135 4.14 2.51 18.12
CA LEU A 135 4.36 1.33 18.94
C LEU A 135 5.66 1.54 19.72
N PRO A 136 5.59 2.00 20.98
CA PRO A 136 6.77 2.23 21.78
C PRO A 136 7.39 0.90 22.25
N PRO A 137 8.71 0.87 22.54
CA PRO A 137 9.34 -0.31 23.13
C PRO A 137 8.76 -0.65 24.50
N ASP A 138 8.55 -1.93 24.76
CA ASP A 138 8.16 -2.49 26.06
C ASP A 138 9.17 -3.52 26.59
N GLY A 139 10.19 -3.84 25.79
CA GLY A 139 11.23 -4.81 26.10
C GLY A 139 11.01 -6.18 25.44
N ASP A 140 9.87 -6.43 24.80
CA ASP A 140 9.62 -7.64 24.03
C ASP A 140 10.33 -7.57 22.67
N SER A 141 11.41 -8.34 22.55
CA SER A 141 12.19 -8.45 21.31
C SER A 141 11.58 -9.41 20.28
N THR A 142 10.38 -9.92 20.50
CA THR A 142 9.68 -10.76 19.53
C THR A 142 9.33 -9.95 18.29
N TYR A 143 9.50 -10.55 17.11
CA TYR A 143 9.02 -9.99 15.85
C TYR A 143 7.60 -10.47 15.58
N HIS A 144 6.72 -9.52 15.27
CA HIS A 144 5.36 -9.76 14.78
C HIS A 144 5.33 -9.47 13.28
N TYR A 145 5.20 -10.52 12.50
CA TYR A 145 5.11 -10.49 11.04
C TYR A 145 3.68 -10.20 10.57
N ASN A 146 3.53 -9.72 9.33
CA ASN A 146 2.24 -9.40 8.73
C ASN A 146 1.39 -8.46 9.62
N PHE A 147 2.03 -7.51 10.31
CA PHE A 147 1.36 -6.61 11.23
C PHE A 147 0.75 -5.43 10.47
N PRO A 148 -0.57 -5.22 10.50
CA PRO A 148 -1.20 -4.12 9.78
C PRO A 148 -0.95 -2.79 10.52
N VAL A 149 -0.05 -1.96 9.97
CA VAL A 149 0.25 -0.64 10.55
C VAL A 149 -0.68 0.46 10.03
N TYR A 150 -1.31 0.23 8.87
CA TYR A 150 -2.34 1.10 8.33
C TYR A 150 -3.36 0.28 7.54
N VAL A 151 -4.64 0.56 7.76
CA VAL A 151 -5.77 -0.06 7.04
C VAL A 151 -6.78 1.02 6.74
N ASN A 152 -7.20 1.10 5.48
CA ASN A 152 -8.31 1.96 5.07
C ASN A 152 -9.12 1.26 3.98
N GLU A 153 -10.34 0.86 4.33
CA GLU A 153 -11.25 0.08 3.47
C GLU A 153 -12.33 0.95 2.80
N SER A 154 -12.24 2.27 2.95
CA SER A 154 -13.30 3.22 2.55
C SER A 154 -12.74 4.39 1.74
N ILE A 155 -11.82 4.09 0.83
CA ILE A 155 -11.25 5.07 -0.10
C ILE A 155 -12.24 5.25 -1.27
N PRO A 156 -12.50 6.49 -1.74
CA PRO A 156 -13.28 6.71 -2.96
C PRO A 156 -12.68 5.91 -4.13
N SER A 157 -13.51 5.40 -5.04
CA SER A 157 -12.96 4.69 -6.20
C SER A 157 -12.17 5.64 -7.10
N GLY A 158 -10.93 5.25 -7.40
CA GLY A 158 -10.11 5.89 -8.41
C GLY A 158 -8.62 5.77 -8.11
N LYS A 159 -7.85 6.63 -8.79
CA LYS A 159 -6.40 6.69 -8.64
C LYS A 159 -6.00 7.51 -7.43
N HIS A 160 -5.15 6.92 -6.58
CA HIS A 160 -4.65 7.52 -5.36
C HIS A 160 -3.13 7.44 -5.25
N SER A 161 -2.54 8.37 -4.49
CA SER A 161 -1.15 8.27 -4.03
C SER A 161 -1.09 8.00 -2.53
N PHE A 162 -0.51 6.88 -2.16
CA PHE A 162 -0.19 6.54 -0.77
C PHE A 162 1.27 6.85 -0.47
N MET A 163 1.53 7.34 0.75
CA MET A 163 2.87 7.52 1.28
C MET A 163 2.92 7.20 2.77
N LEU A 164 3.85 6.31 3.15
CA LEU A 164 4.30 6.08 4.52
C LEU A 164 5.53 6.96 4.76
N VAL A 165 5.58 7.65 5.89
CA VAL A 165 6.77 8.36 6.39
C VAL A 165 7.18 7.78 7.73
N ASN A 166 8.44 7.34 7.85
CA ASN A 166 9.01 6.83 9.10
C ASN A 166 9.67 7.95 9.91
N GLY A 167 9.35 7.98 11.20
CA GLY A 167 9.75 9.02 12.14
C GLY A 167 9.06 10.36 11.91
N ARG A 168 9.31 11.30 12.83
CA ARG A 168 8.82 12.67 12.76
C ARG A 168 9.84 13.64 13.35
N ALA A 169 9.88 14.86 12.84
CA ALA A 169 10.76 15.89 13.36
C ALA A 169 10.50 16.14 14.86
N GLY A 170 11.56 16.08 15.68
CA GLY A 170 11.45 16.16 17.15
C GLY A 170 10.92 14.91 17.84
N GLY A 171 10.64 13.83 17.10
CA GLY A 171 10.28 12.51 17.63
C GLY A 171 11.48 11.69 18.09
N GLN A 172 11.21 10.50 18.63
CA GLN A 172 12.24 9.53 19.02
C GLN A 172 12.77 8.77 17.80
N THR A 173 13.89 8.06 17.99
CA THR A 173 14.40 7.13 16.99
C THR A 173 13.33 6.10 16.66
N ALA A 174 13.10 5.81 15.38
CA ALA A 174 12.01 4.95 14.94
C ALA A 174 12.43 3.99 13.82
N LEU A 175 12.06 2.73 13.97
CA LEU A 175 12.29 1.64 13.04
C LEU A 175 11.04 1.40 12.18
N ALA A 176 11.26 1.25 10.87
CA ALA A 176 10.28 0.68 9.96
C ALA A 176 10.89 -0.51 9.22
N LEU A 177 10.16 -1.64 9.22
CA LEU A 177 10.47 -2.85 8.47
C LEU A 177 9.27 -3.15 7.56
N LEU A 178 9.27 -2.61 6.34
CA LEU A 178 8.15 -2.72 5.41
C LEU A 178 8.21 -4.07 4.67
N ASP A 179 7.09 -4.81 4.70
CA ASP A 179 6.94 -6.14 4.08
C ASP A 179 6.14 -6.03 2.77
N SER A 180 4.91 -5.51 2.84
CA SER A 180 4.06 -5.40 1.66
C SER A 180 2.96 -4.35 1.79
N ILE A 181 2.44 -3.93 0.65
CA ILE A 181 1.24 -3.10 0.55
C ILE A 181 0.20 -3.84 -0.27
N VAL A 182 -1.02 -3.95 0.22
CA VAL A 182 -2.15 -4.54 -0.51
C VAL A 182 -3.17 -3.45 -0.81
N PHE A 183 -3.68 -3.38 -2.04
CA PHE A 183 -4.83 -2.56 -2.37
C PHE A 183 -5.91 -3.39 -3.05
N SER A 184 -7.10 -2.83 -3.18
CA SER A 184 -8.28 -3.49 -3.77
C SER A 184 -9.09 -2.53 -4.62
#